data_AF-A0A3F2RVN5-F1
#
_entry.id   AF-A0A3F2RVN5-F1
#
_cell.length_a   1.000
_cell.length_b   1.000
_cell.length_c   1.000
_cell.angle_alpha   90.00
_cell.angle_beta   90.00
_cell.angle_gamma   90.00
#
_symmetry.space_group_name_H-M   'P 1'
#
loop_
_entity.id
_entity.type
_entity.pdbx_description
1 polymer ?
#
loop_
_entity_poly.entity_id
_entity_poly.type
_entity_poly.pdbx_seq_one_letter_code
_entity_poly.pdbx_strand_id
1 'polypeptide(L)'
;MKIYVAVVVSALALSATGAAPNIDGDEVTLTAELGLTEHRKISRSRALITTPTSFVSSLEKISNSDKYHMKPVRVLQARVQSDAPLWNETTKTFGSKYYDTAEDQFRGALDTVNTASVEGALMYVQAEGINYNTRSAEDRCSRKNGMQYVVFYDIVFTQTNETVAEYESEYGPMLPMDGGQCTPELGTNTFSKECLSLNGNTSAPNLGPFIGGESKETDARAPYPNCWCTRQGLCDMDKLPDGITCTYNYRILGYVPIDDVVDITAMTNKATNTKYSNFTEFCKAGGIEFQATEAGVWNASIPFWKKPQNSTANAARTEKLLSAYADLLKAGKSSQIDSSVIKHMQTLPTVAELTAANPPCYYNVKACNSEFGCKRDHYGQLCTACNSTAKGCVAPSSNFTFPTLEKVLALGEGATTGSTSSSSHQTLAIGAALASLALSFFMG
;
A
#
# COMPACT_ATOMS: atom_id res chain seq x y z
N MET A 1 -47.92 -38.22 -1.95
CA MET A 1 -47.41 -37.85 -3.28
C MET A 1 -46.09 -37.11 -3.09
N LYS A 2 -44.98 -37.85 -3.15
CA LYS A 2 -43.60 -37.37 -2.99
C LYS A 2 -42.79 -38.06 -4.07
N ILE A 3 -42.23 -37.28 -4.98
CA ILE A 3 -41.38 -37.78 -6.07
C ILE A 3 -39.94 -37.72 -5.55
N TYR A 4 -39.30 -38.89 -5.44
CA TYR A 4 -37.86 -39.01 -5.21
C TYR A 4 -37.20 -39.24 -6.57
N VAL A 5 -36.26 -38.36 -6.94
CA VAL A 5 -35.39 -38.54 -8.11
C VAL A 5 -34.11 -39.21 -7.62
N ALA A 6 -33.87 -40.43 -8.10
CA ALA A 6 -32.62 -41.15 -7.91
C ALA A 6 -31.58 -40.65 -8.91
N VAL A 7 -30.41 -40.23 -8.44
CA VAL A 7 -29.24 -39.96 -9.29
C VAL A 7 -28.31 -41.16 -9.17
N VAL A 8 -28.14 -41.86 -10.29
CA VAL A 8 -27.20 -42.97 -10.48
C VAL A 8 -25.81 -42.38 -10.69
N VAL A 9 -24.84 -42.78 -9.85
CA VAL A 9 -23.42 -42.50 -10.07
C VAL A 9 -22.79 -43.73 -10.71
N SER A 10 -22.49 -43.65 -12.00
CA SER A 10 -21.72 -44.66 -12.72
C SER A 10 -20.23 -44.39 -12.55
N ALA A 11 -19.53 -45.31 -11.88
CA ALA A 11 -18.08 -45.37 -11.84
C ALA A 11 -17.56 -45.98 -13.16
N LEU A 12 -16.83 -45.20 -13.94
CA LEU A 12 -16.08 -45.69 -15.09
C LEU A 12 -14.61 -45.84 -14.68
N ALA A 13 -14.20 -47.09 -14.53
CA ALA A 13 -12.80 -47.49 -14.45
C ALA A 13 -12.18 -47.39 -15.84
N LEU A 14 -11.06 -46.67 -15.96
CA LEU A 14 -10.13 -46.82 -17.09
C LEU A 14 -8.83 -47.45 -16.58
N SER A 15 -8.60 -48.67 -17.05
CA SER A 15 -7.34 -49.38 -17.05
C SER A 15 -6.42 -48.80 -18.13
N ALA A 16 -5.19 -48.46 -17.74
CA ALA A 16 -4.12 -48.12 -18.67
C ALA A 16 -2.90 -49.02 -18.36
N THR A 17 -2.58 -49.88 -19.32
CA THR A 17 -1.36 -50.68 -19.42
C THR A 17 -0.25 -49.87 -20.08
N GLY A 18 0.99 -49.98 -19.56
CA GLY A 18 2.20 -49.89 -20.40
C GLY A 18 3.30 -48.93 -19.97
N ALA A 19 4.38 -49.53 -19.46
CA ALA A 19 5.80 -49.15 -19.59
C ALA A 19 6.34 -47.94 -18.78
N ALA A 20 7.06 -48.29 -17.71
CA ALA A 20 8.09 -47.47 -17.05
C ALA A 20 9.50 -47.92 -17.49
N PRO A 21 10.50 -47.04 -17.50
CA PRO A 21 11.89 -47.41 -17.26
C PRO A 21 12.36 -46.98 -15.86
N ASN A 22 13.07 -47.89 -15.20
CA ASN A 22 13.81 -47.71 -13.95
C ASN A 22 14.78 -46.53 -14.00
N ILE A 23 14.82 -45.71 -12.94
CA ILE A 23 16.05 -45.05 -12.47
C ILE A 23 16.06 -45.14 -10.94
N ASP A 24 17.14 -45.72 -10.43
CA ASP A 24 17.49 -45.92 -9.03
C ASP A 24 17.33 -44.66 -8.17
N GLY A 25 16.83 -44.88 -6.95
CA GLY A 25 16.81 -43.88 -5.90
C GLY A 25 18.11 -43.87 -5.13
N ASP A 26 18.74 -42.70 -5.03
CA ASP A 26 19.68 -42.37 -3.96
C ASP A 26 18.98 -41.36 -3.04
N GLU A 27 18.61 -41.85 -1.87
CA GLU A 27 18.14 -41.09 -0.72
C GLU A 27 19.38 -40.61 0.04
N VAL A 28 19.71 -39.33 -0.04
CA VAL A 28 20.80 -38.73 0.75
C VAL A 28 20.22 -37.83 1.83
N THR A 29 20.15 -38.40 3.02
CA THR A 29 19.93 -37.75 4.30
C THR A 29 21.17 -36.93 4.65
N LEU A 30 21.05 -35.60 4.81
CA LEU A 30 22.13 -34.76 5.34
C LEU A 30 21.78 -34.28 6.76
N THR A 31 22.32 -34.99 7.74
CA THR A 31 22.42 -34.55 9.14
C THR A 31 23.46 -33.45 9.26
N ALA A 32 23.09 -32.35 9.91
CA ALA A 32 23.97 -31.26 10.29
C ALA A 32 24.83 -31.67 11.49
N GLU A 33 26.16 -31.58 11.37
CA GLU A 33 27.07 -31.55 12.52
C GLU A 33 27.85 -30.23 12.55
N LEU A 34 27.83 -29.63 13.74
CA LEU A 34 28.56 -28.45 14.17
C LEU A 34 30.05 -28.75 14.29
N GLY A 35 30.89 -27.94 13.63
CA GLY A 35 32.34 -27.94 13.82
C GLY A 35 32.88 -26.51 13.81
N LEU A 36 33.14 -25.98 15.00
CA LEU A 36 33.92 -24.77 15.24
C LEU A 36 35.40 -25.00 14.89
N THR A 37 36.01 -24.13 14.08
CA THR A 37 37.42 -23.72 14.24
C THR A 37 37.73 -22.45 13.47
N GLU A 38 38.61 -21.65 14.07
CA GLU A 38 38.83 -20.21 13.87
C GLU A 38 39.74 -19.82 12.69
N HIS A 39 39.46 -18.61 12.19
CA HIS A 39 40.37 -17.57 11.70
C HIS A 39 41.24 -17.77 10.44
N ARG A 40 40.76 -17.17 9.34
CA ARG A 40 41.62 -16.39 8.41
C ARG A 40 40.91 -15.12 7.94
N LYS A 41 41.44 -13.96 8.32
CA LYS A 41 41.00 -12.62 7.89
C LYS A 41 41.11 -12.47 6.37
N ILE A 42 40.00 -12.25 5.69
CA ILE A 42 39.96 -11.59 4.39
C ILE A 42 38.95 -10.45 4.49
N SER A 43 39.47 -9.23 4.41
CA SER A 43 38.67 -8.00 4.27
C SER A 43 37.92 -8.05 2.95
N ARG A 44 36.59 -8.20 3.01
CA ARG A 44 35.68 -7.92 1.90
C ARG A 44 34.67 -6.89 2.38
N SER A 45 34.69 -5.73 1.73
CA SER A 45 33.69 -4.69 1.84
C SER A 45 32.30 -5.30 1.71
N ARG A 46 31.58 -5.36 2.83
CA ARG A 46 30.21 -5.85 2.90
C ARG A 46 29.30 -4.72 2.42
N ALA A 47 28.90 -4.75 1.16
CA ALA A 47 27.69 -4.05 0.76
C ALA A 47 26.57 -4.57 1.69
N LEU A 48 25.99 -3.68 2.50
CA LEU A 48 24.82 -4.01 3.31
C LEU A 48 23.69 -4.33 2.34
N ILE A 49 23.43 -5.62 2.13
CA ILE A 49 22.11 -6.07 1.69
C ILE A 49 21.22 -5.89 2.91
N THR A 50 20.52 -4.77 2.98
CA THR A 50 19.52 -4.49 4.01
C THR A 50 18.39 -5.51 3.85
N THR A 51 18.33 -6.47 4.78
CA THR A 51 17.26 -7.48 4.82
C THR A 51 15.90 -6.80 4.98
N PRO A 52 14.79 -7.41 4.55
CA PRO A 52 13.46 -6.82 4.67
C PRO A 52 13.13 -6.33 6.08
N THR A 53 13.55 -7.02 7.14
CA THR A 53 13.29 -6.64 8.55
C THR A 53 14.16 -5.50 9.09
N SER A 54 15.16 -5.05 8.33
CA SER A 54 16.11 -4.01 8.78
C SER A 54 15.50 -2.62 8.92
N PHE A 55 14.44 -2.29 8.16
CA PHE A 55 13.83 -0.96 8.20
C PHE A 55 13.21 -0.63 9.55
N VAL A 56 12.23 -1.41 9.99
CA VAL A 56 11.52 -1.15 11.26
C VAL A 56 12.49 -1.19 12.45
N SER A 57 13.50 -2.07 12.40
CA SER A 57 14.51 -2.17 13.44
C SER A 57 15.54 -1.04 13.44
N SER A 58 15.67 -0.30 12.33
CA SER A 58 16.54 0.88 12.24
C SER A 58 15.90 2.17 12.78
N LEU A 59 14.58 2.17 12.99
CA LEU A 59 13.86 3.32 13.51
C LEU A 59 14.02 3.44 15.03
N GLU A 60 14.25 4.67 15.49
CA GLU A 60 14.36 5.03 16.89
C GLU A 60 12.98 5.01 17.56
N LYS A 61 12.88 4.31 18.69
CA LYS A 61 11.66 4.25 19.48
C LYS A 61 11.44 5.56 20.22
N ILE A 62 10.23 6.10 20.13
CA ILE A 62 9.80 7.21 20.97
C ILE A 62 9.46 6.66 22.36
N SER A 63 9.98 7.29 23.41
CA SER A 63 9.68 6.89 24.79
C SER A 63 8.32 7.43 25.19
N ASN A 64 7.44 6.56 25.68
CA ASN A 64 6.13 6.92 26.22
C ASN A 64 5.86 6.14 27.52
N SER A 65 4.88 6.62 28.29
CA SER A 65 4.55 6.08 29.62
C SER A 65 3.24 5.31 29.69
N ASP A 66 2.45 5.25 28.60
CA ASP A 66 1.12 4.64 28.69
C ASP A 66 1.20 3.13 28.84
N LYS A 67 0.19 2.58 29.53
CA LYS A 67 0.13 1.16 29.87
C LYS A 67 -0.09 0.27 28.65
N TYR A 68 -0.71 0.80 27.61
CA TYR A 68 -0.97 0.10 26.36
C TYR A 68 -0.73 1.02 25.18
N HIS A 69 -0.18 0.42 24.13
CA HIS A 69 -0.08 0.97 22.79
C HIS A 69 -0.34 -0.13 21.78
N MET A 70 -0.97 0.24 20.68
CA MET A 70 -0.99 -0.61 19.50
C MET A 70 0.44 -1.05 19.16
N LYS A 71 0.64 -2.33 18.90
CA LYS A 71 1.92 -2.84 18.43
C LYS A 71 2.12 -2.39 16.99
N PRO A 72 3.30 -1.85 16.61
CA PRO A 72 3.54 -1.40 15.25
C PRO A 72 3.27 -2.49 14.22
N VAL A 73 2.56 -2.14 13.16
CA VAL A 73 2.22 -3.01 12.04
C VAL A 73 2.93 -2.52 10.79
N ARG A 74 3.65 -3.42 10.13
CA ARG A 74 4.35 -3.19 8.88
C ARG A 74 3.54 -3.70 7.70
N VAL A 75 3.41 -2.88 6.66
CA VAL A 75 2.62 -3.17 5.46
C VAL A 75 3.39 -2.75 4.22
N LEU A 76 3.07 -3.40 3.10
CA LEU A 76 3.53 -2.95 1.79
C LEU A 76 2.33 -2.35 1.05
N GLN A 77 2.51 -1.11 0.60
CA GLN A 77 1.49 -0.40 -0.14
C GLN A 77 2.09 0.15 -1.43
N ALA A 78 1.20 0.54 -2.34
CA ALA A 78 1.57 1.13 -3.60
C ALA A 78 0.74 2.37 -3.90
N ARG A 79 1.34 3.29 -4.65
CA ARG A 79 0.71 4.50 -5.16
C ARG A 79 0.91 4.58 -6.65
N VAL A 80 -0.16 4.90 -7.36
CA VAL A 80 -0.11 5.27 -8.77
C VAL A 80 0.14 6.78 -8.84
N GLN A 81 1.23 7.19 -9.48
CA GLN A 81 1.63 8.60 -9.55
C GLN A 81 2.20 8.99 -10.90
N SER A 82 2.20 10.29 -11.18
CA SER A 82 2.69 10.87 -12.43
C SER A 82 4.20 11.05 -12.51
N ASP A 83 4.87 11.05 -11.36
CA ASP A 83 6.30 11.32 -11.27
C ASP A 83 7.07 10.19 -10.62
N ALA A 84 8.31 10.04 -11.06
CA ALA A 84 9.26 9.11 -10.46
C ALA A 84 9.81 9.68 -9.14
N PRO A 85 9.86 8.87 -8.06
CA PRO A 85 10.61 9.20 -6.87
C PRO A 85 12.08 9.55 -7.17
N LEU A 86 12.60 10.57 -6.49
CA LEU A 86 13.97 11.03 -6.60
C LEU A 86 14.85 10.31 -5.59
N TRP A 87 15.98 9.77 -6.03
CA TRP A 87 17.00 9.23 -5.13
C TRP A 87 17.80 10.37 -4.49
N ASN A 88 17.82 10.42 -3.17
CA ASN A 88 18.61 11.36 -2.40
C ASN A 88 19.94 10.71 -1.97
N GLU A 89 21.06 11.24 -2.48
CA GLU A 89 22.38 10.69 -2.21
C GLU A 89 22.87 10.94 -0.78
N THR A 90 22.31 11.91 -0.06
CA THR A 90 22.69 12.21 1.32
C THR A 90 22.04 11.22 2.28
N THR A 91 20.72 11.05 2.17
CA THR A 91 19.97 10.15 3.06
C THR A 91 19.96 8.70 2.58
N LYS A 92 20.37 8.44 1.35
CA LYS A 92 20.28 7.12 0.70
C LYS A 92 18.85 6.58 0.72
N THR A 93 17.90 7.47 0.44
CA THR A 93 16.46 7.16 0.37
C THR A 93 15.84 7.78 -0.87
N PHE A 94 14.70 7.23 -1.29
CA PHE A 94 13.84 7.86 -2.29
C PHE A 94 12.87 8.83 -1.62
N GLY A 95 12.61 9.97 -2.26
CA GLY A 95 11.63 10.97 -1.84
C GLY A 95 10.92 11.64 -3.01
N SER A 96 10.09 12.64 -2.71
CA SER A 96 9.44 13.48 -3.72
C SER A 96 10.47 14.27 -4.52
N LYS A 97 10.25 14.46 -5.82
CA LYS A 97 11.15 15.26 -6.68
C LYS A 97 10.87 16.77 -6.62
N TYR A 98 9.81 17.18 -5.94
CA TYR A 98 9.33 18.58 -5.95
C TYR A 98 9.92 19.44 -4.83
N TYR A 99 10.82 18.87 -4.03
CA TYR A 99 11.42 19.54 -2.88
C TYR A 99 12.94 19.40 -2.90
N ASP A 100 13.62 20.33 -2.23
CA ASP A 100 15.08 20.45 -2.28
C ASP A 100 15.79 19.79 -1.07
N THR A 101 15.13 19.76 0.10
CA THR A 101 15.69 19.16 1.32
C THR A 101 15.25 17.71 1.47
N ALA A 102 16.06 16.87 2.10
CA ALA A 102 15.71 15.46 2.25
C ALA A 102 14.45 15.27 3.11
N GLU A 103 14.29 16.11 4.13
CA GLU A 103 13.15 16.16 5.03
C GLU A 103 11.87 16.52 4.28
N ASP A 104 11.90 17.55 3.43
CA ASP A 104 10.73 17.95 2.64
C ASP A 104 10.43 16.94 1.53
N GLN A 105 11.46 16.36 0.91
CA GLN A 105 11.28 15.27 -0.05
C GLN A 105 10.61 14.06 0.60
N PHE A 106 10.99 13.73 1.83
CA PHE A 106 10.36 12.68 2.61
C PHE A 106 8.94 13.04 3.04
N ARG A 107 8.65 14.27 3.50
CA ARG A 107 7.28 14.63 3.86
C ARG A 107 6.36 14.66 2.64
N GLY A 108 6.82 15.30 1.58
CA GLY A 108 6.03 15.54 0.37
C GLY A 108 5.71 14.31 -0.49
N ALA A 109 6.31 13.14 -0.24
CA ALA A 109 6.00 11.94 -1.03
C ALA A 109 4.66 11.28 -0.61
N LEU A 110 4.27 11.43 0.66
CA LEU A 110 3.00 10.91 1.20
C LEU A 110 2.11 11.99 1.84
N ASP A 111 2.42 13.26 1.67
CA ASP A 111 1.57 14.34 2.19
C ASP A 111 0.23 14.38 1.46
N THR A 112 -0.86 14.07 2.18
CA THR A 112 -2.26 14.16 1.74
C THR A 112 -2.65 13.33 0.52
N VAL A 113 -1.98 12.21 0.33
CA VAL A 113 -2.26 11.28 -0.77
C VAL A 113 -2.75 9.96 -0.23
N ASN A 114 -3.65 9.33 -1.00
CA ASN A 114 -4.08 7.98 -0.70
C ASN A 114 -3.11 6.96 -1.30
N THR A 115 -2.98 5.84 -0.62
CA THR A 115 -2.28 4.64 -1.09
C THR A 115 -3.27 3.48 -1.19
N ALA A 116 -2.90 2.44 -1.91
CA ALA A 116 -3.59 1.16 -1.88
C ALA A 116 -2.64 0.09 -1.40
N SER A 117 -3.14 -1.09 -1.00
CA SER A 117 -2.25 -2.26 -1.01
C SER A 117 -1.73 -2.51 -2.44
N VAL A 118 -0.69 -3.33 -2.55
CA VAL A 118 -0.12 -3.66 -3.87
C VAL A 118 -1.15 -4.30 -4.80
N GLU A 119 -1.99 -5.20 -4.28
CA GLU A 119 -3.03 -5.81 -5.10
C GLU A 119 -4.19 -4.84 -5.41
N GLY A 120 -4.42 -3.80 -4.60
CA GLY A 120 -5.41 -2.76 -4.89
C GLY A 120 -4.94 -1.66 -5.86
N ALA A 121 -3.62 -1.51 -6.08
CA ALA A 121 -3.06 -0.36 -6.79
C ALA A 121 -3.56 -0.20 -8.24
N LEU A 122 -3.80 -1.30 -8.95
CA LEU A 122 -4.27 -1.28 -10.34
C LEU A 122 -5.76 -0.97 -10.46
N MET A 123 -6.52 -1.02 -9.35
CA MET A 123 -7.93 -0.62 -9.34
C MET A 123 -8.08 0.84 -9.80
N TYR A 124 -7.27 1.75 -9.23
CA TYR A 124 -7.34 3.17 -9.58
C TYR A 124 -6.97 3.42 -11.05
N VAL A 125 -5.96 2.71 -11.56
CA VAL A 125 -5.60 2.75 -12.99
C VAL A 125 -6.82 2.35 -13.84
N GLN A 126 -7.39 1.18 -13.60
CA GLN A 126 -8.49 0.62 -14.38
C GLN A 126 -9.78 1.46 -14.27
N ALA A 127 -10.20 1.75 -13.05
CA ALA A 127 -11.51 2.35 -12.77
C ALA A 127 -11.56 3.84 -13.08
N GLU A 128 -10.43 4.55 -12.96
CA GLU A 128 -10.39 6.01 -13.08
C GLU A 128 -9.30 6.55 -14.00
N GLY A 129 -8.21 5.80 -14.20
CA GLY A 129 -7.02 6.27 -14.91
C GLY A 129 -7.11 6.20 -16.43
N ILE A 130 -7.65 5.10 -16.96
CA ILE A 130 -7.45 4.71 -18.37
C ILE A 130 -8.73 4.43 -19.16
N ASN A 131 -9.92 4.54 -18.57
CA ASN A 131 -11.16 4.20 -19.29
C ASN A 131 -11.44 5.20 -20.42
N TYR A 132 -11.20 4.76 -21.65
CA TYR A 132 -11.34 5.55 -22.88
C TYR A 132 -12.65 6.35 -22.98
N ASN A 133 -13.77 5.76 -22.55
CA ASN A 133 -15.08 6.39 -22.67
C ASN A 133 -15.32 7.54 -21.69
N THR A 134 -14.53 7.62 -20.62
CA THR A 134 -14.63 8.69 -19.60
C THR A 134 -13.67 9.85 -19.84
N ARG A 135 -12.92 9.80 -20.96
CA ARG A 135 -11.87 10.77 -21.30
C ARG A 135 -12.31 11.60 -22.52
N SER A 136 -12.04 12.91 -22.46
CA SER A 136 -12.22 13.86 -23.57
C SER A 136 -11.40 13.42 -24.79
N ALA A 137 -11.76 13.88 -25.99
CA ALA A 137 -11.03 13.51 -27.20
C ALA A 137 -9.56 13.96 -27.12
N GLU A 138 -9.33 15.12 -26.50
CA GLU A 138 -8.05 15.78 -26.33
C GLU A 138 -7.16 15.04 -25.32
N ASP A 139 -7.75 14.49 -24.25
CA ASP A 139 -7.00 13.86 -23.15
C ASP A 139 -6.93 12.33 -23.24
N ARG A 140 -7.51 11.70 -24.28
CA ARG A 140 -7.56 10.23 -24.42
C ARG A 140 -6.18 9.57 -24.51
N CYS A 141 -5.19 10.26 -25.07
CA CYS A 141 -3.82 9.77 -25.16
C CYS A 141 -2.92 10.25 -24.03
N SER A 142 -3.51 10.59 -22.89
CA SER A 142 -2.82 10.76 -21.62
C SER A 142 -3.65 10.12 -20.51
N ARG A 143 -3.01 9.33 -19.64
CA ARG A 143 -3.71 8.79 -18.46
C ARG A 143 -4.17 9.94 -17.57
N LYS A 144 -5.32 9.79 -16.89
CA LYS A 144 -5.82 10.81 -15.94
C LYS A 144 -4.70 11.21 -14.98
N ASN A 145 -4.59 12.50 -14.68
CA ASN A 145 -3.54 13.07 -13.82
C ASN A 145 -2.09 12.72 -14.22
N GLY A 146 -1.85 12.28 -15.47
CA GLY A 146 -0.53 11.91 -15.95
C GLY A 146 0.05 10.65 -15.32
N MET A 147 -0.77 9.70 -14.83
CA MET A 147 -0.29 8.46 -14.21
C MET A 147 0.75 7.73 -15.08
N GLN A 148 1.91 7.44 -14.49
CA GLN A 148 3.04 6.81 -15.19
C GLN A 148 3.65 5.66 -14.40
N TYR A 149 3.65 5.73 -13.07
CA TYR A 149 4.39 4.80 -12.24
C TYR A 149 3.50 4.18 -11.16
N VAL A 150 3.78 2.92 -10.84
CA VAL A 150 3.38 2.30 -9.57
C VAL A 150 4.59 2.34 -8.65
N VAL A 151 4.47 3.07 -7.55
CA VAL A 151 5.54 3.28 -6.56
C VAL A 151 5.23 2.45 -5.32
N PHE A 152 6.22 1.71 -4.83
CA PHE A 152 6.07 0.81 -3.69
C PHE A 152 6.62 1.44 -2.41
N TYR A 153 5.81 1.40 -1.35
CA TYR A 153 6.07 1.96 -0.04
C TYR A 153 6.05 0.86 1.02
N ASP A 154 7.14 0.74 1.75
CA ASP A 154 7.25 -0.11 2.95
C ASP A 154 6.93 0.76 4.16
N ILE A 155 5.81 0.49 4.81
CA ILE A 155 5.21 1.41 5.78
C ILE A 155 5.03 0.70 7.11
N VAL A 156 5.39 1.36 8.20
CA VAL A 156 5.07 0.94 9.56
C VAL A 156 4.12 1.93 10.18
N PHE A 157 3.11 1.44 10.89
CA PHE A 157 2.14 2.30 11.54
C PHE A 157 1.65 1.78 12.89
N THR A 158 1.17 2.72 13.70
CA THR A 158 0.60 2.55 15.02
C THR A 158 -0.54 3.56 15.15
N GLN A 159 -1.74 3.12 15.51
CA GLN A 159 -2.86 4.02 15.75
C GLN A 159 -2.84 4.57 17.18
N THR A 160 -3.53 5.69 17.37
CA THR A 160 -3.85 6.20 18.70
C THR A 160 -4.77 5.23 19.46
N ASN A 161 -4.68 5.21 20.79
CA ASN A 161 -5.55 4.36 21.61
C ASN A 161 -7.02 4.74 21.42
N GLU A 162 -7.28 6.02 21.20
CA GLU A 162 -8.58 6.62 20.90
C GLU A 162 -9.17 6.07 19.61
N THR A 163 -8.35 5.97 18.55
CA THR A 163 -8.74 5.39 17.26
C THR A 163 -9.07 3.90 17.40
N VAL A 164 -8.21 3.14 18.10
CA VAL A 164 -8.44 1.70 18.35
C VAL A 164 -9.69 1.51 19.20
N ALA A 165 -9.93 2.37 20.19
CA ALA A 165 -11.14 2.33 21.02
C ALA A 165 -12.40 2.64 20.20
N GLU A 166 -12.34 3.63 19.31
CA GLU A 166 -13.50 4.06 18.55
C GLU A 166 -13.92 3.02 17.50
N TYR A 167 -12.97 2.53 16.71
CA TYR A 167 -13.24 1.65 15.56
C TYR A 167 -13.05 0.17 15.85
N GLU A 168 -12.47 -0.20 17.00
CA GLU A 168 -12.16 -1.59 17.38
C GLU A 168 -11.36 -2.36 16.30
N SER A 169 -10.50 -1.65 15.56
CA SER A 169 -9.74 -2.12 14.40
C SER A 169 -8.37 -1.45 14.33
N GLU A 170 -7.41 -2.07 13.63
CA GLU A 170 -6.09 -1.46 13.32
C GLU A 170 -6.21 -0.30 12.33
N TYR A 171 -7.28 -0.27 11.53
CA TYR A 171 -7.53 0.79 10.56
C TYR A 171 -8.81 1.51 10.95
N GLY A 172 -8.79 2.84 10.92
CA GLY A 172 -10.00 3.63 10.89
C GLY A 172 -10.68 3.56 9.51
N PRO A 173 -11.81 4.23 9.32
CA PRO A 173 -12.46 4.36 8.03
C PRO A 173 -11.52 5.04 7.01
N MET A 174 -11.59 4.64 5.75
CA MET A 174 -10.89 5.36 4.69
C MET A 174 -11.40 6.80 4.62
N LEU A 175 -10.46 7.75 4.52
CA LEU A 175 -10.73 9.17 4.36
C LEU A 175 -10.20 9.64 3.00
N PRO A 176 -11.04 9.98 2.02
CA PRO A 176 -10.54 10.54 0.78
C PRO A 176 -9.79 11.83 1.08
N MET A 177 -8.54 11.94 0.63
CA MET A 177 -7.74 13.15 0.76
C MET A 177 -7.53 13.78 -0.62
N ASP A 178 -7.65 15.11 -0.68
CA ASP A 178 -7.32 15.92 -1.85
C ASP A 178 -6.74 17.28 -1.40
N GLY A 179 -5.65 17.71 -2.07
CA GLY A 179 -5.07 19.04 -1.92
C GLY A 179 -4.76 19.49 -0.48
N GLY A 180 -4.21 18.62 0.37
CA GLY A 180 -3.84 19.02 1.74
C GLY A 180 -4.91 18.75 2.82
N GLN A 181 -6.09 18.24 2.44
CA GLN A 181 -7.22 18.08 3.36
C GLN A 181 -8.06 16.85 3.00
N CYS A 182 -9.01 16.49 3.87
CA CYS A 182 -10.05 15.53 3.49
C CYS A 182 -10.88 16.09 2.33
N THR A 183 -11.33 15.24 1.42
CA THR A 183 -12.32 15.61 0.42
C THR A 183 -13.64 15.94 1.12
N PRO A 184 -14.23 17.12 0.89
CA PRO A 184 -15.55 17.45 1.43
C PRO A 184 -16.64 16.51 0.89
N GLU A 185 -17.59 16.12 1.73
CA GLU A 185 -18.76 15.33 1.31
C GLU A 185 -19.76 16.17 0.52
N LEU A 186 -19.84 17.47 0.83
CA LEU A 186 -20.72 18.41 0.14
C LEU A 186 -20.07 19.80 0.06
N GLY A 187 -20.07 20.38 -1.14
CA GLY A 187 -19.50 21.70 -1.38
C GLY A 187 -17.99 21.71 -1.10
N THR A 188 -17.50 22.72 -0.39
CA THR A 188 -16.06 22.89 -0.09
C THR A 188 -15.72 22.74 1.40
N ASN A 189 -16.71 22.75 2.29
CA ASN A 189 -16.49 22.94 3.74
C ASN A 189 -17.24 21.93 4.63
N THR A 190 -18.00 21.00 4.06
CA THR A 190 -18.71 19.97 4.82
C THR A 190 -17.89 18.69 4.78
N PHE A 191 -17.32 18.30 5.93
CA PHE A 191 -16.46 17.14 6.05
C PHE A 191 -17.18 16.01 6.80
N SER A 192 -16.78 14.77 6.51
CA SER A 192 -17.26 13.59 7.22
C SER A 192 -16.93 13.67 8.72
N LYS A 193 -17.69 12.96 9.54
CA LYS A 193 -17.44 12.89 10.99
C LYS A 193 -16.02 12.37 11.26
N GLU A 194 -15.57 11.38 10.49
CA GLU A 194 -14.27 10.77 10.58
C GLU A 194 -13.15 11.77 10.29
N CYS A 195 -13.35 12.68 9.33
CA CYS A 195 -12.40 13.75 9.05
C CYS A 195 -12.36 14.76 10.21
N LEU A 196 -13.54 15.15 10.73
CA LEU A 196 -13.61 16.06 11.88
C LEU A 196 -12.95 15.44 13.13
N SER A 197 -13.02 14.11 13.28
CA SER A 197 -12.42 13.39 14.40
C SER A 197 -10.89 13.44 14.45
N LEU A 198 -10.21 13.81 13.35
CA LEU A 198 -8.75 13.92 13.32
C LEU A 198 -8.21 14.96 14.30
N ASN A 199 -8.98 16.04 14.52
CA ASN A 199 -8.67 17.09 15.49
C ASN A 199 -9.77 17.24 16.56
N GLY A 200 -10.93 16.61 16.33
CA GLY A 200 -12.12 16.76 17.15
C GLY A 200 -12.77 18.14 17.07
N ASN A 201 -14.04 18.21 17.43
CA ASN A 201 -14.79 19.44 17.66
C ASN A 201 -16.00 19.14 18.57
N THR A 202 -17.00 20.02 18.59
CA THR A 202 -18.23 19.81 19.37
C THR A 202 -19.12 18.67 18.85
N SER A 203 -18.90 18.22 17.61
CA SER A 203 -19.68 17.16 16.93
C SER A 203 -18.92 15.84 16.77
N ALA A 204 -17.59 15.84 16.93
CA ALA A 204 -16.72 14.70 16.71
C ALA A 204 -15.64 14.60 17.81
N PRO A 205 -15.36 13.42 18.35
CA PRO A 205 -14.28 13.24 19.33
C PRO A 205 -12.91 13.51 18.71
N ASN A 206 -11.96 14.02 19.49
CA ASN A 206 -10.57 14.11 19.05
C ASN A 206 -9.92 12.74 19.16
N LEU A 207 -9.81 12.02 18.03
CA LEU A 207 -9.12 10.73 17.95
C LEU A 207 -7.64 10.88 17.62
N GLY A 208 -7.21 12.08 17.21
CA GLY A 208 -5.90 12.33 16.62
C GLY A 208 -5.80 11.86 15.16
N PRO A 209 -4.63 12.05 14.52
CA PRO A 209 -4.39 11.52 13.20
C PRO A 209 -4.50 9.99 13.23
N PHE A 210 -5.05 9.39 12.18
CA PHE A 210 -5.12 7.94 12.06
C PHE A 210 -4.95 7.50 10.62
N ILE A 211 -4.64 6.21 10.45
CA ILE A 211 -4.61 5.56 9.13
C ILE A 211 -5.95 4.91 8.83
N GLY A 212 -6.58 5.38 7.76
CA GLY A 212 -7.83 4.84 7.26
C GLY A 212 -7.61 3.63 6.36
N GLY A 213 -8.62 2.77 6.25
CA GLY A 213 -8.62 1.63 5.33
C GLY A 213 -10.02 1.16 4.98
N GLU A 214 -10.28 0.83 3.72
CA GLU A 214 -11.54 0.19 3.30
C GLU A 214 -11.30 -0.91 2.26
N SER A 215 -12.11 -1.98 2.31
CA SER A 215 -12.07 -3.02 1.29
C SER A 215 -12.74 -2.55 -0.01
N LYS A 216 -12.11 -2.81 -1.16
CA LYS A 216 -12.68 -2.58 -2.50
C LYS A 216 -13.04 -3.87 -3.25
N GLU A 217 -13.15 -4.99 -2.54
CA GLU A 217 -13.43 -6.31 -3.12
C GLU A 217 -14.77 -6.41 -3.85
N THR A 218 -15.70 -5.52 -3.53
CA THR A 218 -17.05 -5.48 -4.08
C THR A 218 -17.28 -4.32 -5.05
N ASP A 219 -16.24 -3.55 -5.43
CA ASP A 219 -16.40 -2.48 -6.42
C ASP A 219 -16.85 -3.06 -7.77
N ALA A 220 -17.99 -2.60 -8.27
CA ALA A 220 -18.62 -3.13 -9.48
C ALA A 220 -17.82 -2.88 -10.78
N ARG A 221 -16.90 -1.91 -10.77
CA ARG A 221 -16.04 -1.58 -11.92
C ARG A 221 -14.76 -2.40 -11.90
N ALA A 222 -14.20 -2.63 -10.71
CA ALA A 222 -12.88 -3.22 -10.53
C ALA A 222 -12.77 -3.90 -9.13
N PRO A 223 -13.29 -5.13 -8.95
CA PRO A 223 -13.19 -5.82 -7.67
C PRO A 223 -11.75 -6.32 -7.49
N TYR A 224 -10.99 -5.65 -6.65
CA TYR A 224 -9.66 -6.08 -6.21
C TYR A 224 -9.71 -6.42 -4.72
N PRO A 225 -8.98 -7.45 -4.25
CA PRO A 225 -8.72 -7.58 -2.83
C PRO A 225 -8.20 -6.26 -2.26
N ASN A 226 -8.39 -6.03 -0.94
CA ASN A 226 -7.62 -5.09 -0.10
C ASN A 226 -8.13 -3.67 0.22
N CYS A 227 -7.30 -3.00 1.04
CA CYS A 227 -7.39 -1.65 1.59
C CYS A 227 -7.04 -0.54 0.58
N TRP A 228 -7.96 0.41 0.41
CA TRP A 228 -7.64 1.79 0.07
C TRP A 228 -7.39 2.55 1.36
N CYS A 229 -6.21 3.15 1.51
CA CYS A 229 -5.76 3.63 2.80
C CYS A 229 -5.39 5.13 2.78
N THR A 230 -5.72 5.81 3.88
CA THR A 230 -5.43 7.24 4.10
C THR A 230 -4.36 7.39 5.17
N ARG A 231 -3.50 8.41 5.06
CA ARG A 231 -2.41 8.59 6.02
C ARG A 231 -2.34 10.03 6.52
N GLN A 232 -2.33 10.17 7.83
CA GLN A 232 -2.02 11.39 8.56
C GLN A 232 -1.17 11.04 9.77
N GLY A 233 -0.34 11.97 10.24
CA GLY A 233 0.54 11.75 11.39
C GLY A 233 1.90 11.15 11.02
N LEU A 234 2.52 11.63 9.94
CA LEU A 234 3.87 11.20 9.54
C LEU A 234 4.91 11.56 10.60
N CYS A 235 5.64 10.55 11.06
CA CYS A 235 6.80 10.68 11.95
C CYS A 235 7.98 11.35 11.26
N ASP A 236 8.92 11.86 12.03
CA ASP A 236 10.25 12.19 11.51
C ASP A 236 10.94 10.94 10.96
N MET A 237 11.81 11.11 9.96
CA MET A 237 12.35 10.03 9.11
C MET A 237 12.90 8.83 9.90
N ASP A 238 13.55 9.08 11.03
CA ASP A 238 14.22 8.09 11.85
C ASP A 238 13.36 7.56 13.01
N LYS A 239 12.11 8.02 13.18
CA LYS A 239 11.28 7.65 14.34
C LYS A 239 10.29 6.54 14.05
N LEU A 240 10.21 5.58 14.97
CA LEU A 240 9.18 4.54 14.96
C LEU A 240 7.86 5.14 15.48
N PRO A 241 6.73 4.95 14.79
CA PRO A 241 5.44 5.47 15.25
C PRO A 241 5.04 4.86 16.58
N ASP A 242 4.63 5.73 17.49
CA ASP A 242 4.17 5.39 18.85
C ASP A 242 2.65 5.48 18.99
N GLY A 243 1.94 6.05 18.00
CA GLY A 243 0.50 6.29 18.10
C GLY A 243 0.14 7.46 19.01
N ILE A 244 1.09 8.30 19.42
CA ILE A 244 0.85 9.49 20.25
C ILE A 244 1.44 10.72 19.55
N THR A 245 2.75 10.68 19.33
CA THR A 245 3.51 11.73 18.68
C THR A 245 3.24 11.71 17.17
N CYS A 246 3.18 10.50 16.61
CA CYS A 246 2.95 10.26 15.20
C CYS A 246 2.46 8.81 14.99
N THR A 247 1.82 8.54 13.87
CA THR A 247 1.13 7.27 13.60
C THR A 247 1.78 6.43 12.51
N TYR A 248 2.63 7.01 11.66
CA TYR A 248 3.33 6.20 10.66
C TYR A 248 4.67 6.74 10.22
N ASN A 249 5.51 5.83 9.75
CA ASN A 249 6.75 6.11 9.04
C ASN A 249 6.87 5.15 7.85
N TYR A 250 7.61 5.53 6.82
CA TYR A 250 7.74 4.73 5.61
C TYR A 250 9.11 4.85 4.96
N ARG A 251 9.34 4.02 3.96
CA ARG A 251 10.37 4.24 2.94
C ARG A 251 9.83 3.82 1.58
N ILE A 252 10.28 4.48 0.52
CA ILE A 252 10.02 4.05 -0.86
C ILE A 252 11.05 2.98 -1.22
N LEU A 253 10.58 1.82 -1.66
CA LEU A 253 11.44 0.71 -2.10
C LEU A 253 11.87 0.86 -3.55
N GLY A 254 11.04 1.48 -4.38
CA GLY A 254 11.26 1.64 -5.81
C GLY A 254 9.96 1.81 -6.55
N TYR A 255 10.01 1.74 -7.87
CA TYR A 255 8.85 1.96 -8.72
C TYR A 255 8.98 1.23 -10.06
N VAL A 256 7.85 0.98 -10.70
CA VAL A 256 7.77 0.37 -12.03
C VAL A 256 6.88 1.22 -12.96
N PRO A 257 7.26 1.45 -14.23
CA PRO A 257 6.41 2.15 -15.19
C PRO A 257 5.18 1.31 -15.52
N ILE A 258 4.00 1.91 -15.54
CA ILE A 258 2.75 1.23 -15.88
C ILE A 258 2.84 0.62 -17.29
N ASP A 259 3.48 1.31 -18.23
CA ASP A 259 3.64 0.83 -19.61
C ASP A 259 4.44 -0.48 -19.70
N ASP A 260 5.40 -0.69 -18.79
CA ASP A 260 6.15 -1.95 -18.70
C ASP A 260 5.27 -3.05 -18.06
N VAL A 261 4.49 -2.70 -17.04
CA VAL A 261 3.56 -3.65 -16.38
C VAL A 261 2.48 -4.17 -17.34
N VAL A 262 1.95 -3.30 -18.19
CA VAL A 262 0.87 -3.64 -19.13
C VAL A 262 1.37 -4.10 -20.50
N ASP A 263 2.69 -4.29 -20.66
CA ASP A 263 3.41 -4.68 -21.87
C ASP A 263 3.33 -3.69 -23.06
N ILE A 264 2.91 -2.44 -22.88
CA ILE A 264 2.85 -1.48 -24.00
C ILE A 264 4.23 -1.32 -24.64
N THR A 265 5.30 -1.25 -23.83
CA THR A 265 6.68 -1.14 -24.32
C THR A 265 7.18 -2.42 -25.01
N ALA A 266 6.50 -3.54 -24.85
CA ALA A 266 6.79 -4.79 -25.57
C ALA A 266 5.97 -4.93 -26.87
N MET A 267 4.97 -4.08 -27.12
CA MET A 267 4.18 -4.09 -28.35
C MET A 267 4.91 -3.42 -29.50
N THR A 268 4.75 -3.96 -30.72
CA THR A 268 5.37 -3.42 -31.94
C THR A 268 4.43 -2.41 -32.62
N ASN A 269 4.95 -1.22 -32.87
CA ASN A 269 4.32 -0.20 -33.70
C ASN A 269 4.34 -0.65 -35.17
N LYS A 270 3.16 -0.83 -35.78
CA LYS A 270 3.03 -1.32 -37.16
C LYS A 270 3.51 -0.33 -38.21
N ALA A 271 3.52 0.97 -37.90
CA ALA A 271 3.94 2.01 -38.84
C ALA A 271 5.47 2.14 -38.91
N THR A 272 6.16 1.97 -37.78
CA THR A 272 7.62 2.15 -37.69
C THR A 272 8.39 0.83 -37.61
N ASN A 273 7.70 -0.29 -37.34
CA ASN A 273 8.29 -1.60 -37.05
C ASN A 273 9.24 -1.59 -35.82
N THR A 274 9.10 -0.60 -34.93
CA THR A 274 9.82 -0.52 -33.66
C THR A 274 8.88 -0.79 -32.49
N LYS A 275 9.41 -0.99 -31.28
CA LYS A 275 8.57 -1.05 -30.07
C LYS A 275 8.01 0.34 -29.74
N TYR A 276 6.81 0.38 -29.15
CA TYR A 276 6.28 1.63 -28.60
C TYR A 276 7.15 2.09 -27.44
N SER A 277 7.42 3.39 -27.37
CA SER A 277 8.18 4.00 -26.27
C SER A 277 7.35 4.14 -24.99
N ASN A 278 6.04 4.39 -25.12
CA ASN A 278 5.11 4.62 -24.02
C ASN A 278 3.64 4.56 -24.49
N PHE A 279 2.70 4.71 -23.54
CA PHE A 279 1.26 4.76 -23.79
C PHE A 279 0.85 5.87 -24.77
N THR A 280 1.48 7.04 -24.71
CA THR A 280 1.13 8.18 -25.57
C THR A 280 1.34 7.83 -27.04
N GLU A 281 2.48 7.20 -27.36
CA GLU A 281 2.77 6.73 -28.73
C GLU A 281 1.79 5.64 -29.17
N PHE A 282 1.55 4.64 -28.30
CA PHE A 282 0.60 3.56 -28.55
C PHE A 282 -0.82 4.09 -28.85
N CYS A 283 -1.31 5.03 -28.04
CA CYS A 283 -2.62 5.62 -28.21
C CYS A 283 -2.72 6.48 -29.48
N LYS A 284 -1.71 7.30 -29.78
CA LYS A 284 -1.66 8.12 -31.00
C LYS A 284 -1.64 7.27 -32.28
N ALA A 285 -1.12 6.04 -32.20
CA ALA A 285 -1.19 5.06 -33.28
C ALA A 285 -2.56 4.35 -33.41
N GLY A 286 -3.57 4.79 -32.63
CA GLY A 286 -4.92 4.22 -32.62
C GLY A 286 -5.13 3.08 -31.62
N GLY A 287 -4.15 2.85 -30.73
CA GLY A 287 -4.25 1.84 -29.68
C GLY A 287 -5.26 2.23 -28.59
N ILE A 288 -6.00 1.24 -28.08
CA ILE A 288 -6.91 1.40 -26.95
C ILE A 288 -6.39 0.53 -25.80
N GLU A 289 -5.94 1.16 -24.72
CA GLU A 289 -5.47 0.42 -23.54
C GLU A 289 -6.66 -0.25 -22.83
N PHE A 290 -7.69 0.52 -22.52
CA PHE A 290 -8.89 0.03 -21.87
C PHE A 290 -10.13 0.86 -22.22
N GLN A 291 -11.24 0.18 -22.47
CA GLN A 291 -12.53 0.78 -22.78
C GLN A 291 -13.65 -0.02 -22.13
N ALA A 292 -14.42 0.65 -21.30
CA ALA A 292 -15.61 0.12 -20.64
C ALA A 292 -16.70 1.19 -20.54
N THR A 293 -17.94 0.81 -20.26
CA THR A 293 -18.99 1.78 -19.89
C THR A 293 -18.66 2.43 -18.54
N GLU A 294 -19.37 3.51 -18.17
CA GLU A 294 -19.24 4.12 -16.83
C GLU A 294 -19.57 3.13 -15.70
N ALA A 295 -20.50 2.21 -15.94
CA ALA A 295 -20.84 1.11 -15.03
C ALA A 295 -19.79 -0.03 -15.02
N GLY A 296 -18.68 0.10 -15.76
CA GLY A 296 -17.59 -0.88 -15.79
C GLY A 296 -17.80 -2.05 -16.76
N VAL A 297 -18.82 -2.01 -17.63
CA VAL A 297 -19.05 -3.08 -18.62
C VAL A 297 -17.98 -3.01 -19.70
N TRP A 298 -17.15 -4.06 -19.77
CA TRP A 298 -16.02 -4.15 -20.68
C TRP A 298 -16.43 -4.14 -22.16
N ASN A 299 -15.68 -3.40 -22.98
CA ASN A 299 -15.84 -3.34 -24.44
C ASN A 299 -14.57 -3.82 -25.16
N ALA A 300 -13.46 -3.08 -25.00
CA ALA A 300 -12.20 -3.36 -25.66
C ALA A 300 -11.03 -3.07 -24.72
N SER A 301 -9.93 -3.81 -24.88
CA SER A 301 -8.70 -3.54 -24.13
C SER A 301 -7.50 -4.28 -24.72
N ILE A 302 -6.31 -3.88 -24.31
CA ILE A 302 -5.11 -4.73 -24.45
C ILE A 302 -5.27 -6.02 -23.63
N PRO A 303 -4.47 -7.08 -23.91
CA PRO A 303 -4.58 -8.36 -23.23
C PRO A 303 -4.53 -8.28 -21.71
N PHE A 304 -3.70 -7.39 -21.16
CA PHE A 304 -3.54 -7.19 -19.72
C PHE A 304 -4.87 -6.88 -19.01
N TRP A 305 -5.74 -6.08 -19.60
CA TRP A 305 -6.98 -5.62 -18.97
C TRP A 305 -8.22 -6.47 -19.26
N LYS A 306 -8.09 -7.64 -19.93
CA LYS A 306 -9.23 -8.53 -20.22
C LYS A 306 -9.93 -9.05 -18.96
N LYS A 307 -11.27 -9.09 -18.98
CA LYS A 307 -12.12 -9.52 -17.83
C LYS A 307 -11.93 -8.63 -16.58
N PRO A 308 -12.18 -7.31 -16.68
CA PRO A 308 -11.91 -6.34 -15.60
C PRO A 308 -12.74 -6.57 -14.32
N GLN A 309 -13.90 -7.22 -14.44
CA GLN A 309 -14.80 -7.55 -13.32
C GLN A 309 -14.54 -8.94 -12.71
N ASN A 310 -13.50 -9.66 -13.17
CA ASN A 310 -13.18 -10.99 -12.66
C ASN A 310 -12.03 -10.90 -11.63
N SER A 311 -12.32 -11.21 -10.37
CA SER A 311 -11.36 -11.11 -9.27
C SER A 311 -10.11 -11.99 -9.46
N THR A 312 -10.24 -13.19 -10.05
CA THR A 312 -9.09 -14.06 -10.36
C THR A 312 -8.17 -13.43 -11.41
N ALA A 313 -8.74 -12.81 -12.45
CA ALA A 313 -7.97 -12.06 -13.43
C ALA A 313 -7.29 -10.83 -12.80
N ASN A 314 -7.97 -10.15 -11.87
CA ASN A 314 -7.44 -9.00 -11.14
C ASN A 314 -6.26 -9.42 -10.25
N ALA A 315 -6.37 -10.55 -9.54
CA ALA A 315 -5.26 -11.13 -8.78
C ALA A 315 -4.06 -11.47 -9.69
N ALA A 316 -4.30 -12.07 -10.86
CA ALA A 316 -3.22 -12.37 -11.82
C ALA A 316 -2.51 -11.11 -12.36
N ARG A 317 -3.21 -9.97 -12.47
CA ARG A 317 -2.58 -8.68 -12.82
C ARG A 317 -1.65 -8.19 -11.73
N THR A 318 -1.98 -8.42 -10.47
CA THR A 318 -1.09 -8.10 -9.35
C THR A 318 0.19 -8.94 -9.41
N GLU A 319 0.08 -10.25 -9.67
CA GLU A 319 1.27 -11.10 -9.85
C GLU A 319 2.15 -10.61 -11.00
N LYS A 320 1.52 -10.10 -12.06
CA LYS A 320 2.25 -9.49 -13.17
C LYS A 320 2.92 -8.17 -12.82
N LEU A 321 2.28 -7.31 -12.02
CA LEU A 321 2.89 -6.08 -11.47
C LEU A 321 4.13 -6.41 -10.63
N LEU A 322 4.01 -7.40 -9.73
CA LEU A 322 5.12 -7.85 -8.89
C LEU A 322 6.27 -8.43 -9.73
N SER A 323 5.92 -9.24 -10.75
CA SER A 323 6.89 -9.85 -11.66
C SER A 323 7.62 -8.80 -12.50
N ALA A 324 6.90 -7.80 -13.04
CA ALA A 324 7.51 -6.70 -13.79
C ALA A 324 8.52 -5.91 -12.94
N TYR A 325 8.20 -5.65 -11.67
CA TYR A 325 9.15 -5.02 -10.74
C TYR A 325 10.34 -5.93 -10.42
N ALA A 326 10.13 -7.22 -10.16
CA ALA A 326 11.20 -8.17 -9.90
C ALA A 326 12.15 -8.33 -11.10
N ASP A 327 11.61 -8.40 -12.32
CA ASP A 327 12.36 -8.49 -13.56
C ASP A 327 13.14 -7.20 -13.84
N LEU A 328 12.55 -6.03 -13.56
CA LEU A 328 13.23 -4.74 -13.61
C LEU A 328 14.49 -4.73 -12.73
N LEU A 329 14.36 -5.15 -11.47
CA LEU A 329 15.49 -5.23 -10.53
C LEU A 329 16.55 -6.23 -11.00
N LYS A 330 16.12 -7.41 -11.46
CA LYS A 330 17.01 -8.47 -11.92
C LYS A 330 17.79 -8.07 -13.17
N ALA A 331 17.13 -7.41 -14.11
CA ALA A 331 17.76 -6.94 -15.35
C ALA A 331 18.60 -5.67 -15.14
N GLY A 332 18.26 -4.86 -14.14
CA GLY A 332 18.88 -3.55 -13.90
C GLY A 332 18.63 -2.55 -15.03
N LYS A 333 17.56 -2.73 -15.81
CA LYS A 333 17.27 -1.99 -17.05
C LYS A 333 15.77 -1.81 -17.25
N SER A 334 15.39 -0.61 -17.71
CA SER A 334 14.08 -0.29 -18.29
C SER A 334 14.29 0.65 -19.47
N SER A 335 13.35 0.67 -20.42
CA SER A 335 13.30 1.68 -21.47
C SER A 335 12.87 3.06 -20.95
N GLN A 336 12.35 3.13 -19.72
CA GLN A 336 11.73 4.33 -19.14
C GLN A 336 12.37 4.77 -17.82
N ILE A 337 13.31 4.00 -17.29
CA ILE A 337 14.03 4.31 -16.04
C ILE A 337 15.52 4.15 -16.29
N ASP A 338 16.29 5.17 -15.92
CA ASP A 338 17.75 5.14 -15.97
C ASP A 338 18.30 4.03 -15.05
N SER A 339 19.25 3.24 -15.55
CA SER A 339 19.84 2.12 -14.80
C SER A 339 20.57 2.56 -13.53
N SER A 340 21.07 3.81 -13.51
CA SER A 340 21.66 4.42 -12.32
C SER A 340 20.64 4.65 -11.20
N VAL A 341 19.34 4.74 -11.51
CA VAL A 341 18.27 4.83 -10.50
C VAL A 341 17.85 3.43 -10.05
N ILE A 342 17.74 2.48 -10.99
CA ILE A 342 17.31 1.10 -10.69
C ILE A 342 18.24 0.44 -9.66
N LYS A 343 19.54 0.74 -9.69
CA LYS A 343 20.52 0.19 -8.73
C LYS A 343 20.23 0.54 -7.26
N HIS A 344 19.41 1.56 -7.01
CA HIS A 344 19.03 2.01 -5.68
C HIS A 344 17.70 1.41 -5.18
N MET A 345 16.94 0.78 -6.09
CA MET A 345 15.68 0.13 -5.75
C MET A 345 15.91 -1.17 -4.98
N GLN A 346 14.96 -1.52 -4.12
CA GLN A 346 15.01 -2.65 -3.21
C GLN A 346 13.95 -3.69 -3.55
N THR A 347 14.25 -4.95 -3.28
CA THR A 347 13.28 -6.03 -3.37
C THR A 347 12.10 -5.79 -2.44
N LEU A 348 10.89 -6.12 -2.90
CA LEU A 348 9.69 -6.06 -2.06
C LEU A 348 9.75 -7.20 -1.03
N PRO A 349 9.37 -6.97 0.25
CA PRO A 349 9.11 -8.06 1.17
C PRO A 349 7.99 -8.94 0.62
N THR A 350 8.00 -10.23 0.91
CA THR A 350 6.88 -11.13 0.63
C THR A 350 5.78 -10.98 1.68
N VAL A 351 4.55 -11.40 1.35
CA VAL A 351 3.44 -11.45 2.31
C VAL A 351 3.81 -12.29 3.54
N ALA A 352 4.50 -13.42 3.35
CA ALA A 352 4.93 -14.28 4.45
C ALA A 352 5.94 -13.58 5.38
N GLU A 353 6.89 -12.82 4.84
CA GLU A 353 7.84 -12.04 5.63
C GLU A 353 7.16 -10.91 6.40
N LEU A 354 6.17 -10.24 5.81
CA LEU A 354 5.35 -9.23 6.51
C LEU A 354 4.55 -9.88 7.65
N THR A 355 3.83 -10.97 7.36
CA THR A 355 3.03 -11.69 8.36
C THR A 355 3.89 -12.20 9.52
N ALA A 356 5.11 -12.69 9.24
CA ALA A 356 6.04 -13.15 10.27
C ALA A 356 6.65 -12.01 11.11
N ALA A 357 6.84 -10.83 10.51
CA ALA A 357 7.37 -9.65 11.20
C ALA A 357 6.31 -8.91 12.03
N ASN A 358 5.04 -9.06 11.68
CA ASN A 358 3.94 -8.37 12.33
C ASN A 358 3.46 -9.05 13.63
N PRO A 359 2.95 -8.26 14.58
CA PRO A 359 2.34 -8.81 15.79
C PRO A 359 1.07 -9.60 15.44
N PRO A 360 0.76 -10.67 16.19
CA PRO A 360 -0.55 -11.31 16.15
C PRO A 360 -1.67 -10.29 16.34
N CYS A 361 -2.74 -10.42 15.56
CA CYS A 361 -3.86 -9.48 15.53
C CYS A 361 -4.53 -9.25 16.89
N TYR A 362 -4.56 -10.25 17.77
CA TYR A 362 -5.18 -10.12 19.10
C TYR A 362 -4.48 -9.09 20.01
N TYR A 363 -3.26 -8.63 19.69
CA TYR A 363 -2.62 -7.53 20.42
C TYR A 363 -3.23 -6.17 20.11
N ASN A 364 -3.85 -6.02 18.93
CA ASN A 364 -4.28 -4.72 18.40
C ASN A 364 -5.79 -4.66 18.12
N VAL A 365 -6.44 -5.81 17.91
CA VAL A 365 -7.86 -5.91 17.56
C VAL A 365 -8.59 -6.74 18.59
N LYS A 366 -9.51 -6.11 19.31
CA LYS A 366 -10.32 -6.74 20.37
C LYS A 366 -11.11 -7.95 19.86
N ALA A 367 -11.69 -7.88 18.67
CA ALA A 367 -12.44 -8.99 18.06
C ALA A 367 -11.57 -10.23 17.77
N CYS A 368 -10.24 -10.06 17.69
CA CYS A 368 -9.29 -11.15 17.51
C CYS A 368 -8.88 -11.83 18.82
N ASN A 369 -9.31 -11.30 19.97
CA ASN A 369 -9.22 -12.00 21.25
C ASN A 369 -10.36 -13.04 21.37
N SER A 370 -10.35 -14.03 20.48
CA SER A 370 -11.39 -15.05 20.30
C SER A 370 -10.81 -16.46 20.25
N GLU A 371 -11.65 -17.50 20.32
CA GLU A 371 -11.23 -18.92 20.32
C GLU A 371 -10.28 -19.27 19.17
N PHE A 372 -10.57 -18.80 17.96
CA PHE A 372 -9.77 -19.07 16.77
C PHE A 372 -8.82 -17.92 16.40
N GLY A 373 -8.97 -16.78 17.07
CA GLY A 373 -8.24 -15.55 16.80
C GLY A 373 -8.47 -15.00 15.39
N CYS A 374 -7.41 -14.47 14.81
CA CYS A 374 -7.41 -13.86 13.49
C CYS A 374 -6.17 -14.23 12.69
N LYS A 375 -6.22 -13.97 11.39
CA LYS A 375 -5.08 -14.09 10.47
C LYS A 375 -4.78 -12.75 9.79
N ARG A 376 -3.55 -12.62 9.30
CA ARG A 376 -3.12 -11.55 8.40
C ARG A 376 -2.83 -12.13 7.03
N ASP A 377 -3.44 -11.55 6.01
CA ASP A 377 -3.21 -11.89 4.61
C ASP A 377 -2.88 -10.64 3.80
N HIS A 378 -2.37 -10.84 2.59
CA HIS A 378 -2.07 -9.79 1.60
C HIS A 378 -1.03 -8.76 2.03
N TYR A 379 -0.63 -7.88 1.12
CA TYR A 379 0.35 -6.84 1.41
C TYR A 379 -0.14 -5.75 2.38
N GLY A 380 -1.47 -5.56 2.47
CA GLY A 380 -2.12 -4.68 3.43
C GLY A 380 -2.15 -5.21 4.87
N GLN A 381 -1.91 -6.51 5.08
CA GLN A 381 -1.81 -7.17 6.39
C GLN A 381 -3.02 -6.96 7.30
N LEU A 382 -4.21 -6.84 6.70
CA LEU A 382 -5.46 -6.66 7.44
C LEU A 382 -5.76 -7.88 8.31
N CYS A 383 -6.22 -7.63 9.54
CA CYS A 383 -6.67 -8.67 10.45
C CYS A 383 -8.07 -9.17 10.07
N THR A 384 -8.18 -10.46 9.78
CA THR A 384 -9.46 -11.12 9.48
C THR A 384 -9.77 -12.16 10.54
N ALA A 385 -10.97 -12.09 11.13
CA ALA A 385 -11.43 -13.05 12.13
C ALA A 385 -11.52 -14.47 11.56
N CYS A 386 -11.05 -15.43 12.34
CA CYS A 386 -11.13 -16.85 12.01
C CYS A 386 -12.37 -17.48 12.65
N ASN A 387 -12.97 -18.42 11.92
CA ASN A 387 -14.11 -19.23 12.40
C ASN A 387 -13.71 -20.68 12.72
N SER A 388 -12.43 -21.01 12.58
CA SER A 388 -11.85 -22.33 12.81
C SER A 388 -10.33 -22.23 12.92
N THR A 389 -9.67 -23.30 13.36
CA THR A 389 -8.20 -23.42 13.45
C THR A 389 -7.55 -23.62 12.08
N ALA A 390 -7.83 -22.74 11.13
CA ALA A 390 -7.26 -22.77 9.79
C ALA A 390 -5.81 -22.26 9.76
N LYS A 391 -5.08 -22.56 8.68
CA LYS A 391 -3.71 -22.08 8.47
C LYS A 391 -3.65 -20.54 8.57
N GLY A 392 -2.74 -20.04 9.40
CA GLY A 392 -2.52 -18.60 9.60
C GLY A 392 -3.39 -17.96 10.67
N CYS A 393 -4.40 -18.67 11.20
CA CYS A 393 -5.20 -18.21 12.33
C CYS A 393 -4.41 -18.33 13.64
N VAL A 394 -4.25 -17.21 14.34
CA VAL A 394 -3.50 -17.14 15.59
C VAL A 394 -4.42 -16.67 16.72
N ALA A 395 -4.74 -17.59 17.62
CA ALA A 395 -5.50 -17.34 18.83
C ALA A 395 -4.62 -16.71 19.94
N PRO A 396 -5.22 -15.92 20.85
CA PRO A 396 -4.55 -15.41 22.05
C PRO A 396 -4.10 -16.56 22.96
N SER A 397 -3.04 -16.33 23.74
CA SER A 397 -2.68 -17.26 24.82
C SER A 397 -3.71 -17.20 25.94
N SER A 398 -3.84 -18.27 26.74
CA SER A 398 -4.83 -18.34 27.85
C SER A 398 -4.69 -17.23 28.89
N ASN A 399 -3.53 -16.59 28.97
CA ASN A 399 -3.21 -15.55 29.96
C ASN A 399 -3.32 -14.14 29.37
N PHE A 400 -3.66 -14.02 28.09
CA PHE A 400 -3.83 -12.73 27.44
C PHE A 400 -5.24 -12.20 27.68
N THR A 401 -5.34 -10.89 27.92
CA THR A 401 -6.60 -10.16 27.94
C THR A 401 -6.38 -8.86 27.20
N PHE A 402 -7.21 -8.60 26.18
CA PHE A 402 -7.18 -7.32 25.49
C PHE A 402 -7.52 -6.20 26.47
N PRO A 403 -6.74 -5.11 26.52
CA PRO A 403 -6.99 -4.01 27.45
C PRO A 403 -8.33 -3.33 27.15
N THR A 404 -8.95 -2.79 28.19
CA THR A 404 -10.09 -1.89 28.01
C THR A 404 -9.55 -0.52 27.61
N LEU A 405 -9.94 -0.04 26.43
CA LEU A 405 -9.60 1.29 25.93
C LEU A 405 -10.81 2.20 26.07
N GLU A 406 -10.60 3.42 26.55
CA GLU A 406 -11.68 4.39 26.76
C GLU A 406 -11.97 5.12 25.44
N LYS A 407 -13.26 5.22 25.09
CA LYS A 407 -13.69 6.03 23.96
C LYS A 407 -13.69 7.51 24.35
N VAL A 408 -13.19 8.36 23.47
CA VAL A 408 -13.22 9.81 23.64
C VAL A 408 -14.60 10.34 23.26
N LEU A 409 -15.09 11.33 24.02
CA LEU A 409 -16.32 12.04 23.71
C LEU A 409 -16.02 13.33 22.92
N ALA A 410 -16.99 13.79 22.13
CA ALA A 410 -16.90 15.11 21.50
C ALA A 410 -16.72 16.21 22.56
N LEU A 411 -16.07 17.32 22.18
CA LEU A 411 -15.85 18.44 23.11
C LEU A 411 -17.21 18.96 23.59
N GLY A 412 -17.49 18.79 24.89
CA GLY A 412 -18.68 19.38 25.49
C GLY A 412 -18.59 20.90 25.43
N GLU A 413 -19.72 21.58 25.20
CA GLU A 413 -19.86 23.03 25.42
C GLU A 413 -19.49 23.35 26.88
N GLY A 414 -18.21 23.61 27.16
CA GLY A 414 -17.71 23.84 28.52
C GLY A 414 -16.28 23.36 28.80
N ALA A 415 -15.60 22.67 27.88
CA ALA A 415 -14.19 22.32 28.06
C ALA A 415 -13.30 23.55 27.83
N THR A 416 -13.09 24.36 28.87
CA THR A 416 -11.99 25.34 28.95
C THR A 416 -10.66 24.65 28.68
N THR A 417 -9.87 25.24 27.78
CA THR A 417 -8.48 24.89 27.46
C THR A 417 -7.67 24.53 28.71
N GLY A 418 -7.39 23.24 28.90
CA GLY A 418 -6.44 22.74 29.88
C GLY A 418 -5.02 23.16 29.49
N SER A 419 -4.46 24.04 30.31
CA SER A 419 -3.10 24.59 30.31
C SER A 419 -2.02 23.73 29.64
N THR A 420 -1.52 24.20 28.51
CA THR A 420 -0.17 23.87 28.02
C THR A 420 0.83 24.53 28.97
N SER A 421 1.62 23.74 29.70
CA SER A 421 2.84 24.25 30.33
C SER A 421 3.87 24.52 29.22
N SER A 422 3.82 25.72 28.65
CA SER A 422 4.86 26.22 27.74
C SER A 422 6.08 26.61 28.55
N SER A 423 7.14 25.81 28.53
CA SER A 423 8.48 26.33 28.80
C SER A 423 8.99 27.00 27.53
N SER A 424 9.02 28.32 27.61
CA SER A 424 9.63 29.29 26.71
C SER A 424 10.94 28.84 26.03
N HIS A 425 10.96 28.90 24.70
CA HIS A 425 12.04 29.52 23.96
C HIS A 425 11.48 30.21 22.72
N GLN A 426 11.26 31.52 22.86
CA GLN A 426 11.11 32.44 21.74
C GLN A 426 12.50 32.70 21.15
N THR A 427 12.68 32.43 19.87
CA THR A 427 13.60 33.20 19.04
C THR A 427 12.82 33.72 17.85
N LEU A 428 12.63 35.04 17.84
CA LEU A 428 12.04 35.80 16.74
C LEU A 428 12.86 35.61 15.45
N ALA A 429 12.17 35.42 14.33
CA ALA A 429 12.59 35.98 13.06
C ALA A 429 11.36 36.62 12.39
N ILE A 430 11.34 37.95 12.42
CA ILE A 430 10.40 38.84 11.73
C ILE A 430 10.85 39.00 10.27
N GLY A 431 9.89 39.02 9.35
CA GLY A 431 10.02 39.60 8.00
C GLY A 431 9.85 38.56 6.89
N ALA A 432 9.03 38.72 5.86
CA ALA A 432 8.18 39.83 5.46
C ALA A 432 7.03 39.26 4.61
N ALA A 433 5.80 39.68 4.88
CA ALA A 433 4.69 39.57 3.95
C ALA A 433 4.55 40.92 3.24
N LEU A 434 4.65 40.94 1.91
CA LEU A 434 4.07 42.00 1.07
C LEU A 434 3.84 41.49 -0.36
N ALA A 435 2.57 41.62 -0.78
CA ALA A 435 2.04 41.79 -2.14
C ALA A 435 2.30 40.66 -3.17
N SER A 436 1.29 40.11 -3.83
CA SER A 436 0.46 40.92 -4.73
C SER A 436 -0.88 40.27 -5.09
N LEU A 437 -1.85 41.16 -5.29
CA LEU A 437 -3.18 40.93 -5.86
C LEU A 437 -3.13 40.37 -7.29
N ALA A 438 -4.16 39.57 -7.57
CA ALA A 438 -4.95 39.50 -8.81
C ALA A 438 -4.30 39.89 -10.15
N LEU A 439 -4.26 38.95 -11.08
CA LEU A 439 -4.69 39.22 -12.45
C LEU A 439 -5.29 37.97 -13.12
N SER A 440 -6.54 38.14 -13.52
CA SER A 440 -7.43 37.27 -14.27
C SER A 440 -7.00 37.13 -15.74
N PHE A 441 -7.43 36.03 -16.37
CA PHE A 441 -7.76 35.84 -17.79
C PHE A 441 -6.87 36.50 -18.87
N PHE A 442 -6.25 35.69 -19.75
CA PHE A 442 -6.53 35.65 -21.20
C PHE A 442 -5.69 34.57 -21.91
N MET A 443 -6.41 33.71 -22.65
CA MET A 443 -6.12 33.00 -23.92
C MET A 443 -4.69 32.60 -24.33
N GLY A 444 -4.58 31.34 -24.77
CA GLY A 444 -3.51 30.79 -25.61
C GLY A 444 -3.68 29.29 -25.79
#